data_AF-D7DR99-F1
#
_entry.id   AF-D7DR99-F1
#
_cell.length_a   1.000
_cell.length_b   1.000
_cell.length_c   1.000
_cell.angle_alpha   90.00
_cell.angle_beta   90.00
_cell.angle_gamma   90.00
#
_symmetry.space_group_name_H-M   'P 1'
#
loop_
_entity.id
_entity.type
_entity.pdbx_description
1 polymer ?
#
loop_
_entity_poly.entity_id
_entity_poly.type
_entity_poly.pdbx_seq_one_letter_code
_entity_poly.pdbx_strand_id
1 'polypeptide(L)'
;MFKKILIANRGEIAVRIIRACKELGIKTVAVYSEADEHSLYTALADECYSIGEAPASKSYLNYEKILKIAEKTGADGIHPGYGFLSENSKFADECNKRNIEFIGPPIRAIELMGSKINAKKTMKKAGVPVLPGREEPIEDEGEAAKIAKEIGYPVIIKASAGGGGIGMSVANDESELIDTIQSTKSIAQSAFGDSTIFIEKYLEKPRHIEIQILADKHGNVIHLGDRECSIQRRHQKVIEEAPSPIMTPELREKMGEAAKIAAKCIDYYSAGTVEFLYNGGEFYFLEMNTRVQVEHPITEIITGVDIVKEQIKIAYGNKLPYEQKDITFKGHAIECRINAEDSVNDFIPSPGKIKHYRSPGGPGIRIDSGVYGGAEIPPYYDSMIAKLITFGKNRDEAIVRMKRALSEYMIFGIISNIPFHKSVLEEQDFLSGELSTHYIAEHEQVLHQKTLDYAVEIAYEEKRFIEKVFRDDKKTVAIVGGLNAYITNLKNKDKKQYCPKEND
;
A
#
# COMPACT_ATOMS: atom_id res chain seq x y z
N MET A 1 27.93 -13.60 -1.83
CA MET A 1 26.81 -12.84 -1.26
C MET A 1 27.33 -11.50 -0.77
N PHE A 2 26.49 -10.48 -0.62
CA PHE A 2 26.88 -9.24 0.06
C PHE A 2 27.37 -9.55 1.49
N LYS A 3 28.31 -8.77 1.99
CA LYS A 3 28.76 -8.83 3.38
C LYS A 3 27.96 -7.88 4.26
N LYS A 4 27.62 -6.70 3.75
CA LYS A 4 26.91 -5.65 4.48
C LYS A 4 25.93 -4.90 3.59
N ILE A 5 24.68 -4.74 4.04
CA ILE A 5 23.64 -3.96 3.36
C ILE A 5 23.18 -2.82 4.28
N LEU A 6 23.09 -1.61 3.73
CA LEU A 6 22.42 -0.49 4.38
C LEU A 6 20.94 -0.47 4.00
N ILE A 7 20.06 -0.27 4.97
CA ILE A 7 18.63 -0.15 4.78
C ILE A 7 18.27 1.34 4.78
N ALA A 8 17.95 1.88 3.60
CA ALA A 8 17.58 3.28 3.41
C ALA A 8 16.07 3.51 3.61
N ASN A 9 15.54 3.02 4.73
CA ASN A 9 14.13 3.10 5.08
C ASN A 9 13.92 2.98 6.61
N ARG A 10 12.67 3.01 7.07
CA ARG A 10 12.25 2.95 8.47
C ARG A 10 11.11 1.94 8.68
N GLY A 11 10.60 1.87 9.90
CA GLY A 11 9.35 1.15 10.21
C GLY A 11 9.41 -0.35 9.93
N GLU A 12 8.26 -0.93 9.56
CA GLU A 12 8.14 -2.38 9.37
C GLU A 12 9.01 -2.90 8.22
N ILE A 13 9.13 -2.16 7.12
CA ILE A 13 9.91 -2.61 5.96
C ILE A 13 11.39 -2.68 6.27
N ALA A 14 11.91 -1.78 7.11
CA ALA A 14 13.28 -1.88 7.58
C ALA A 14 13.49 -3.15 8.42
N VAL A 15 12.54 -3.48 9.31
CA VAL A 15 12.55 -4.75 10.05
C VAL A 15 12.52 -5.96 9.12
N ARG A 16 11.65 -5.94 8.10
CA ARG A 16 11.51 -7.01 7.10
C ARG A 16 12.80 -7.27 6.33
N ILE A 17 13.50 -6.21 5.91
CA ILE A 17 14.77 -6.31 5.19
C ILE A 17 15.88 -6.81 6.13
N ILE A 18 15.95 -6.30 7.36
CA ILE A 18 16.93 -6.75 8.37
C ILE A 18 16.78 -8.26 8.62
N ARG A 19 15.55 -8.76 8.75
CA ARG A 19 15.26 -10.20 8.89
C ARG A 19 15.80 -11.00 7.71
N ALA A 20 15.52 -10.57 6.47
CA ALA A 20 16.04 -11.24 5.27
C ALA A 20 17.58 -11.27 5.25
N CYS A 21 18.23 -10.13 5.53
CA CYS A 21 19.67 -10.04 5.59
C CYS A 21 20.27 -10.99 6.64
N LYS A 22 19.71 -11.03 7.86
CA LYS A 22 20.18 -11.92 8.93
C LYS A 22 20.09 -13.39 8.55
N GLU A 23 18.98 -13.80 7.94
CA GLU A 23 18.79 -15.19 7.49
C GLU A 23 19.72 -15.55 6.32
N LEU A 24 20.18 -14.56 5.55
CA LEU A 24 21.21 -14.72 4.51
C LEU A 24 22.65 -14.57 5.02
N GLY A 25 22.84 -14.32 6.33
CA GLY A 25 24.17 -14.10 6.93
C GLY A 25 24.83 -12.77 6.57
N ILE A 26 24.04 -11.75 6.22
CA ILE A 26 24.49 -10.42 5.78
C ILE A 26 24.38 -9.43 6.94
N LYS A 27 25.42 -8.63 7.17
CA LYS A 27 25.41 -7.55 8.17
C LYS A 27 24.52 -6.39 7.72
N THR A 28 23.94 -5.70 8.69
CA THR A 28 22.90 -4.68 8.45
C THR A 28 23.26 -3.33 9.05
N VAL A 29 23.08 -2.27 8.27
CA VAL A 29 23.20 -0.88 8.73
C VAL A 29 21.83 -0.21 8.61
N ALA A 30 21.30 0.28 9.73
CA ALA A 30 20.11 1.11 9.74
C ALA A 30 20.46 2.61 9.74
N VAL A 31 19.62 3.42 9.10
CA VAL A 31 19.63 4.88 9.25
C VAL A 31 18.35 5.35 9.93
N TYR A 32 18.44 6.37 10.78
CA TYR A 32 17.28 6.88 11.51
C TYR A 32 17.29 8.41 11.62
N SER A 33 16.12 9.01 11.62
CA SER A 33 15.94 10.40 12.04
C SER A 33 15.84 10.50 13.57
N GLU A 34 15.97 11.70 14.14
CA GLU A 34 15.76 11.92 15.58
C GLU A 34 14.42 11.35 16.11
N ALA A 35 13.35 11.39 15.30
CA ALA A 35 12.05 10.83 15.70
C ALA A 35 11.99 9.30 15.71
N ASP A 36 12.95 8.62 15.07
CA ASP A 36 13.03 7.15 14.98
C ASP A 36 14.20 6.57 15.80
N GLU A 37 14.87 7.37 16.64
CA GLU A 37 16.02 6.91 17.44
C GLU A 37 15.72 5.61 18.20
N HIS A 38 14.51 5.51 18.75
CA HIS A 38 14.03 4.38 19.54
C HIS A 38 13.14 3.40 18.75
N SER A 39 13.08 3.49 17.42
CA SER A 39 12.29 2.58 16.58
C SER A 39 12.87 1.17 16.56
N LEU A 40 12.02 0.14 16.45
CA LEU A 40 12.43 -1.27 16.60
C LEU A 40 13.60 -1.66 15.69
N TYR A 41 13.59 -1.18 14.45
CA TYR A 41 14.60 -1.53 13.46
C TYR A 41 16.00 -1.03 13.81
N THR A 42 16.14 0.05 14.61
CA THR A 42 17.44 0.58 15.04
C THR A 42 18.14 -0.35 16.03
N ALA A 43 17.36 -1.06 16.85
CA ALA A 43 17.84 -2.08 17.78
C ALA A 43 18.08 -3.44 17.12
N LEU A 44 17.44 -3.72 15.98
CA LEU A 44 17.60 -4.98 15.26
C LEU A 44 18.81 -4.99 14.31
N ALA A 45 19.21 -3.86 13.76
CA ALA A 45 20.36 -3.78 12.87
C ALA A 45 21.68 -4.05 13.62
N ASP A 46 22.74 -4.45 12.90
CA ASP A 46 24.07 -4.63 13.50
C ASP A 46 24.72 -3.27 13.85
N GLU A 47 24.44 -2.23 13.06
CA GLU A 47 24.91 -0.86 13.25
C GLU A 47 23.78 0.12 12.90
N CYS A 48 23.70 1.27 13.58
CA CYS A 48 22.72 2.31 13.27
C CYS A 48 23.31 3.72 13.33
N TYR A 49 22.84 4.61 12.44
CA TYR A 49 23.37 5.97 12.33
C TYR A 49 22.26 7.01 12.14
N SER A 50 22.37 8.12 12.87
CA SER A 50 21.47 9.26 12.68
C SER A 50 21.71 9.95 11.33
N ILE A 51 20.62 10.31 10.65
CA ILE A 51 20.58 11.12 9.43
C ILE A 51 19.92 12.49 9.66
N GLY A 52 19.71 12.87 10.93
CA GLY A 52 19.29 14.21 11.35
C GLY A 52 17.81 14.35 11.71
N GLU A 53 17.29 15.57 11.59
CA GLU A 53 15.97 15.94 12.08
C GLU A 53 14.80 15.11 11.50
N ALA A 54 13.69 15.10 12.25
CA ALA A 54 12.49 14.32 11.93
C ALA A 54 11.89 14.54 10.53
N PRO A 55 11.77 15.76 9.96
CA PRO A 55 11.13 15.92 8.65
C PRO A 55 11.81 15.08 7.56
N ALA A 56 11.03 14.31 6.80
CA ALA A 56 11.57 13.38 5.79
C ALA A 56 12.49 14.07 4.76
N SER A 57 12.18 15.31 4.37
CA SER A 57 13.02 16.13 3.48
C SER A 57 14.41 16.43 4.05
N LYS A 58 14.56 16.45 5.37
CA LYS A 58 15.83 16.66 6.07
C LYS A 58 16.54 15.35 6.43
N SER A 59 15.84 14.21 6.39
CA SER A 59 16.34 12.88 6.77
C SER A 59 16.22 11.86 5.63
N TYR A 60 15.16 11.05 5.58
CA TYR A 60 15.03 9.88 4.69
C TYR A 60 15.01 10.21 3.18
N LEU A 61 14.68 11.44 2.79
CA LEU A 61 14.75 11.91 1.40
C LEU A 61 16.10 12.56 1.06
N ASN A 62 17.00 12.69 2.02
CA ASN A 62 18.34 13.24 1.81
C ASN A 62 19.32 12.11 1.48
N TYR A 63 19.37 11.74 0.21
CA TYR A 63 20.21 10.64 -0.26
C TYR A 63 21.71 10.89 0.00
N GLU A 64 22.17 12.15 0.00
CA GLU A 64 23.58 12.50 0.29
C GLU A 64 24.00 12.07 1.70
N LYS A 65 23.13 12.25 2.69
CA LYS A 65 23.40 11.78 4.06
C LYS A 65 23.46 10.25 4.12
N ILE A 66 22.56 9.57 3.42
CA ILE A 66 22.50 8.11 3.39
C ILE A 66 23.75 7.53 2.71
N LEU A 67 24.17 8.08 1.57
CA LEU A 67 25.38 7.67 0.86
C LEU A 67 26.64 7.86 1.70
N LYS A 68 26.77 8.98 2.43
CA LYS A 68 27.89 9.19 3.37
C LYS A 68 27.98 8.10 4.44
N ILE A 69 26.84 7.63 4.96
CA ILE A 69 26.81 6.52 5.92
C ILE A 69 27.17 5.21 5.24
N ALA A 70 26.66 4.95 4.03
CA ALA A 70 26.98 3.74 3.27
C ALA A 70 28.49 3.62 3.00
N GLU A 71 29.13 4.71 2.58
CA GLU A 71 30.58 4.79 2.38
C GLU A 71 31.36 4.59 3.68
N LYS A 72 30.97 5.31 4.74
CA LYS A 72 31.63 5.23 6.06
C LYS A 72 31.59 3.81 6.64
N THR A 73 30.50 3.08 6.41
CA THR A 73 30.27 1.75 6.98
C THR A 73 30.77 0.62 6.08
N GLY A 74 31.17 0.94 4.84
CA GLY A 74 31.55 -0.04 3.83
C GLY A 74 30.40 -0.97 3.45
N ALA A 75 29.18 -0.42 3.29
CA ALA A 75 28.05 -1.19 2.80
C ALA A 75 28.25 -1.55 1.31
N ASP A 76 28.06 -2.83 0.97
CA ASP A 76 28.19 -3.31 -0.41
C ASP A 76 26.95 -2.95 -1.27
N GLY A 77 25.80 -2.76 -0.60
CA GLY A 77 24.56 -2.39 -1.26
C GLY A 77 23.59 -1.65 -0.34
N ILE A 78 22.63 -0.97 -0.95
CA ILE A 78 21.55 -0.26 -0.28
C ILE A 78 20.21 -0.88 -0.69
N HIS A 79 19.42 -1.28 0.29
CA HIS A 79 18.03 -1.66 0.08
C HIS A 79 17.12 -0.48 0.42
N PRO A 80 16.38 0.09 -0.55
CA PRO A 80 15.58 1.28 -0.30
C PRO A 80 14.18 0.97 0.27
N GLY A 81 13.76 -0.30 0.26
CA GLY A 81 12.42 -0.68 0.72
C GLY A 81 11.34 -0.15 -0.23
N TYR A 82 10.32 0.51 0.31
CA TYR A 82 9.29 1.20 -0.45
C TYR A 82 9.08 2.63 0.04
N GLY A 83 8.54 3.50 -0.81
CA GLY A 83 8.46 4.93 -0.52
C GLY A 83 9.83 5.59 -0.41
N PHE A 84 9.86 6.83 0.08
CA PHE A 84 11.08 7.64 0.16
C PHE A 84 11.87 7.67 -1.15
N LEU A 85 13.04 7.02 -1.19
CA LEU A 85 13.97 7.04 -2.32
C LEU A 85 13.92 5.76 -3.16
N SER A 86 12.98 4.84 -2.92
CA SER A 86 12.91 3.55 -3.61
C SER A 86 12.68 3.64 -5.12
N GLU A 87 12.08 4.73 -5.58
CA GLU A 87 11.81 4.99 -7.00
C GLU A 87 12.51 6.28 -7.45
N ASN A 88 13.61 6.64 -6.79
CA ASN A 88 14.41 7.82 -7.14
C ASN A 88 15.60 7.41 -8.03
N SER A 89 15.49 7.68 -9.34
CA SER A 89 16.52 7.30 -10.32
C SER A 89 17.88 7.94 -10.03
N LYS A 90 17.89 9.19 -9.56
CA LYS A 90 19.13 9.90 -9.18
C LYS A 90 19.83 9.21 -8.01
N PHE A 91 19.09 8.74 -7.01
CA PHE A 91 19.67 8.01 -5.89
C PHE A 91 20.29 6.68 -6.35
N ALA A 92 19.60 5.93 -7.20
CA ALA A 92 20.13 4.69 -7.78
C ALA A 92 21.41 4.95 -8.62
N ASP A 93 21.43 6.03 -9.40
CA ASP A 93 22.61 6.45 -10.18
C ASP A 93 23.80 6.83 -9.29
N GLU A 94 23.57 7.60 -8.22
CA GLU A 94 24.63 7.96 -7.26
C GLU A 94 25.16 6.76 -6.47
N CYS A 95 24.33 5.74 -6.19
CA CYS A 95 24.80 4.46 -5.64
C CYS A 95 25.80 3.79 -6.60
N ASN A 96 25.44 3.68 -7.88
CA ASN A 96 26.28 3.05 -8.91
C ASN A 96 27.62 3.77 -9.09
N LYS A 97 27.63 5.11 -9.12
CA LYS A 97 28.87 5.91 -9.21
C LYS A 97 29.84 5.66 -8.05
N ARG A 98 29.33 5.18 -6.91
CA ARG A 98 30.10 4.90 -5.68
C ARG A 98 30.40 3.43 -5.50
N ASN A 99 30.09 2.58 -6.49
CA ASN A 99 30.21 1.12 -6.41
C ASN A 99 29.41 0.51 -5.24
N ILE A 100 28.26 1.09 -4.92
CA ILE A 100 27.30 0.57 -3.95
C ILE A 100 26.11 0.03 -4.75
N GLU A 101 25.80 -1.26 -4.61
CA GLU A 101 24.68 -1.85 -5.36
C GLU A 101 23.35 -1.27 -4.87
N PHE A 102 22.57 -0.67 -5.77
CA PHE A 102 21.18 -0.35 -5.51
C PHE A 102 20.33 -1.62 -5.62
N ILE A 103 19.80 -2.11 -4.50
CA ILE A 103 18.98 -3.35 -4.44
C ILE A 103 17.56 -3.02 -4.90
N GLY A 104 17.41 -2.86 -6.21
CA GLY A 104 16.19 -2.42 -6.89
C GLY A 104 16.32 -2.67 -8.39
N PRO A 105 15.41 -2.11 -9.21
CA PRO A 105 15.45 -2.28 -10.65
C PRO A 105 16.48 -1.37 -11.34
N PRO A 106 16.76 -1.57 -12.63
CA PRO A 106 17.64 -0.70 -13.38
C PRO A 106 17.10 0.74 -13.45
N ILE A 107 18.01 1.73 -13.44
CA ILE A 107 17.70 3.17 -13.45
C ILE A 107 16.71 3.52 -14.58
N ARG A 108 16.93 2.97 -15.78
CA ARG A 108 16.05 3.18 -16.94
C ARG A 108 14.60 2.76 -16.66
N ALA A 109 14.39 1.66 -15.94
CA ALA A 109 13.04 1.21 -15.60
C ALA A 109 12.37 2.17 -14.62
N ILE A 110 13.10 2.67 -13.62
CA ILE A 110 12.62 3.69 -12.66
C ILE A 110 12.18 4.95 -13.41
N GLU A 111 12.99 5.45 -14.35
CA GLU A 111 12.68 6.66 -15.12
C GLU A 111 11.49 6.47 -16.07
N LEU A 112 11.45 5.35 -16.80
CA LEU A 112 10.37 5.07 -17.74
C LEU A 112 9.02 4.91 -17.03
N MET A 113 9.00 4.20 -15.89
CA MET A 113 7.77 3.91 -15.15
C MET A 113 7.36 5.02 -14.19
N GLY A 114 8.28 5.91 -13.79
CA GLY A 114 7.99 7.07 -12.95
C GLY A 114 7.13 8.14 -13.66
N SER A 115 7.06 8.14 -14.99
CA SER A 115 6.18 9.00 -15.78
C SER A 115 4.96 8.22 -16.26
N LYS A 116 3.77 8.59 -15.78
CA LYS A 116 2.50 7.93 -16.16
C LYS A 116 2.28 7.91 -17.68
N ILE A 117 2.65 9.00 -18.35
CA ILE A 117 2.52 9.13 -19.81
C ILE A 117 3.51 8.17 -20.50
N ASN A 118 4.80 8.24 -20.15
CA ASN A 118 5.81 7.38 -20.79
C ASN A 118 5.56 5.90 -20.50
N ALA A 119 5.10 5.57 -19.29
CA ALA A 119 4.72 4.23 -18.91
C ALA A 119 3.60 3.70 -19.82
N LYS A 120 2.48 4.42 -19.95
CA LYS A 120 1.37 4.01 -20.82
C LYS A 120 1.77 3.90 -22.30
N LYS A 121 2.52 4.85 -22.85
CA LYS A 121 3.06 4.74 -24.22
C LYS A 121 3.91 3.49 -24.41
N THR A 122 4.76 3.19 -23.43
CA THR A 122 5.64 2.01 -23.47
C THR A 122 4.83 0.72 -23.41
N MET A 123 3.86 0.65 -22.50
CA MET A 123 2.98 -0.52 -22.35
C MET A 123 2.10 -0.75 -23.58
N LYS A 124 1.51 0.32 -24.13
CA LYS A 124 0.73 0.25 -25.37
C LYS A 124 1.57 -0.27 -26.55
N LYS A 125 2.81 0.22 -26.70
CA LYS A 125 3.75 -0.26 -27.74
C LYS A 125 4.15 -1.72 -27.54
N ALA A 126 4.22 -2.18 -26.29
CA ALA A 126 4.53 -3.57 -25.95
C ALA A 126 3.33 -4.51 -26.09
N GLY A 127 2.14 -4.00 -26.43
CA GLY A 127 0.91 -4.80 -26.55
C GLY A 127 0.24 -5.13 -25.22
N VAL A 128 0.66 -4.49 -24.13
CA VAL A 128 -0.04 -4.57 -22.84
C VAL A 128 -1.31 -3.73 -22.94
N PRO A 129 -2.50 -4.26 -22.58
CA PRO A 129 -3.73 -3.49 -22.61
C PRO A 129 -3.61 -2.21 -21.79
N VAL A 130 -3.95 -1.06 -22.37
CA VAL A 130 -4.00 0.24 -21.68
C VAL A 130 -5.41 0.80 -21.82
N LEU A 131 -5.82 1.63 -20.86
CA LEU A 131 -7.15 2.23 -20.87
C LEU A 131 -7.33 3.07 -22.15
N PRO A 132 -8.44 2.91 -22.90
CA PRO A 132 -8.69 3.73 -24.07
C PRO A 132 -8.71 5.22 -23.68
N GLY A 133 -7.97 6.03 -24.42
CA GLY A 133 -7.75 7.42 -24.08
C GLY A 133 -6.77 8.09 -25.03
N ARG A 134 -6.76 9.42 -25.00
CA ARG A 134 -5.74 10.21 -25.68
C ARG A 134 -4.84 10.85 -24.64
N GLU A 135 -3.54 10.56 -24.73
CA GLU A 135 -2.54 11.11 -23.81
C GLU A 135 -1.99 12.48 -24.25
N GLU A 136 -2.36 12.92 -25.45
CA GLU A 136 -2.04 14.26 -25.94
C GLU A 136 -3.00 15.27 -25.30
N PRO A 137 -2.50 16.46 -24.93
CA PRO A 137 -3.33 17.55 -24.45
C PRO A 137 -4.53 17.81 -25.35
N ILE A 138 -5.66 18.13 -24.74
CA ILE A 138 -6.85 18.55 -25.48
C ILE A 138 -6.75 20.05 -25.76
N GLU A 139 -6.66 20.40 -27.04
CA GLU A 139 -6.48 21.79 -27.46
C GLU A 139 -7.81 22.56 -27.50
N ASP A 140 -8.89 21.91 -27.97
CA ASP A 140 -10.22 22.52 -28.08
C ASP A 140 -11.39 21.58 -27.71
N GLU A 141 -12.55 22.17 -27.44
CA GLU A 141 -13.77 21.46 -27.00
C GLU A 141 -14.35 20.53 -28.09
N GLY A 142 -14.19 20.88 -29.37
CA GLY A 142 -14.68 20.08 -30.49
C GLY A 142 -13.83 18.82 -30.71
N GLU A 143 -12.52 18.92 -30.50
CA GLU A 143 -11.61 17.78 -30.43
C GLU A 143 -12.00 16.84 -29.28
N ALA A 144 -12.26 17.40 -28.09
CA ALA A 144 -12.66 16.65 -26.91
C ALA A 144 -13.95 15.83 -27.14
N ALA A 145 -14.96 16.41 -27.77
CA ALA A 145 -16.23 15.74 -28.07
C ALA A 145 -16.06 14.55 -29.02
N LYS A 146 -15.19 14.68 -30.04
CA LYS A 146 -14.86 13.57 -30.95
C LYS A 146 -14.18 12.43 -30.20
N ILE A 147 -13.18 12.75 -29.39
CA ILE A 147 -12.43 11.77 -28.59
C ILE A 147 -13.36 11.03 -27.63
N ALA A 148 -14.22 11.76 -26.90
CA ALA A 148 -15.15 11.17 -25.95
C ALA A 148 -16.15 10.23 -26.65
N LYS A 149 -16.60 10.58 -27.87
CA LYS A 149 -17.47 9.73 -28.69
C LYS A 149 -16.77 8.46 -29.20
N GLU A 150 -15.50 8.54 -29.57
CA GLU A 150 -14.69 7.38 -29.99
C GLU A 150 -14.41 6.42 -28.84
N ILE A 151 -14.13 6.95 -27.65
CA ILE A 151 -13.91 6.18 -26.42
C ILE A 151 -15.23 5.59 -25.88
N GLY A 152 -16.32 6.34 -26.06
CA GLY A 152 -17.63 6.07 -25.49
C GLY A 152 -17.74 6.53 -24.04
N TYR A 153 -18.87 7.13 -23.68
CA TYR A 153 -19.16 7.59 -22.31
C TYR A 153 -19.43 6.42 -21.33
N PRO A 154 -19.28 6.64 -20.01
CA PRO A 154 -18.69 7.82 -19.38
C PRO A 154 -17.19 7.94 -19.64
N VAL A 155 -16.68 9.18 -19.61
CA VAL A 155 -15.25 9.50 -19.76
C VAL A 155 -14.76 10.30 -18.56
N ILE A 156 -13.46 10.20 -18.27
CA ILE A 156 -12.81 10.96 -17.20
C ILE A 156 -11.81 11.95 -17.80
N ILE A 157 -11.94 13.20 -17.38
CA ILE A 157 -11.00 14.29 -17.69
C ILE A 157 -10.00 14.36 -16.55
N LYS A 158 -8.71 14.30 -16.86
CA LYS A 158 -7.63 14.31 -15.87
C LYS A 158 -6.61 15.40 -16.18
N ALA A 159 -6.11 16.06 -15.13
CA ALA A 159 -5.01 17.00 -15.23
C ALA A 159 -3.66 16.30 -15.43
N SER A 160 -2.80 16.83 -16.30
CA SER A 160 -1.44 16.34 -16.57
C SER A 160 -0.57 16.27 -15.32
N ALA A 161 -0.62 17.32 -14.50
CA ALA A 161 0.12 17.44 -13.24
C ALA A 161 -0.62 16.87 -12.02
N GLY A 162 -1.78 16.23 -12.22
CA GLY A 162 -2.66 15.76 -11.14
C GLY A 162 -2.20 14.46 -10.46
N GLY A 163 -2.37 14.40 -9.15
CA GLY A 163 -2.08 13.22 -8.32
C GLY A 163 -3.06 13.10 -7.14
N GLY A 164 -3.27 11.86 -6.66
CA GLY A 164 -4.04 11.61 -5.44
C GLY A 164 -5.53 11.96 -5.48
N GLY A 165 -6.18 11.89 -6.65
CA GLY A 165 -7.61 12.21 -6.78
C GLY A 165 -7.92 13.63 -7.24
N ILE A 166 -6.97 14.56 -7.12
CA ILE A 166 -7.19 15.98 -7.38
C ILE A 166 -6.99 16.28 -8.88
N GLY A 167 -7.92 17.05 -9.47
CA GLY A 167 -7.89 17.42 -10.88
C GLY A 167 -8.41 16.31 -11.80
N MET A 168 -9.40 15.55 -11.35
CA MET A 168 -10.10 14.55 -12.17
C MET A 168 -11.61 14.73 -12.04
N SER A 169 -12.32 14.74 -13.16
CA SER A 169 -13.78 14.88 -13.20
C SER A 169 -14.37 13.95 -14.26
N VAL A 170 -15.59 13.45 -14.02
CA VAL A 170 -16.26 12.50 -14.92
C VAL A 170 -17.35 13.23 -15.70
N ALA A 171 -17.40 13.00 -17.00
CA ALA A 171 -18.52 13.38 -17.86
C ALA A 171 -19.28 12.12 -18.27
N ASN A 172 -20.58 12.06 -17.93
CA ASN A 172 -21.41 10.89 -18.21
C ASN A 172 -22.00 10.90 -19.62
N ASP A 173 -22.09 12.07 -20.24
CA ASP A 173 -22.56 12.24 -21.60
C ASP A 173 -21.97 13.50 -22.26
N GLU A 174 -22.38 13.76 -23.51
CA GLU A 174 -21.91 14.89 -24.31
C GLU A 174 -22.35 16.25 -23.77
N SER A 175 -23.48 16.31 -23.05
CA SER A 175 -23.97 17.56 -22.47
C SER A 175 -23.15 18.00 -21.25
N GLU A 176 -22.61 17.06 -20.49
CA GLU A 176 -21.76 17.32 -19.33
C GLU A 176 -20.29 17.60 -19.70
N LEU A 177 -19.85 17.22 -20.91
CA LEU A 177 -18.44 17.22 -21.28
C LEU A 177 -17.78 18.60 -21.19
N ILE A 178 -18.40 19.62 -21.77
CA ILE A 178 -17.83 20.97 -21.87
C ILE A 178 -17.63 21.59 -20.47
N ASP A 179 -18.67 21.53 -19.64
CA ASP A 179 -18.62 22.04 -18.26
C ASP A 179 -17.57 21.30 -17.44
N THR A 180 -17.46 19.99 -17.62
CA THR A 180 -16.48 19.15 -16.93
C THR A 180 -15.03 19.48 -17.33
N ILE A 181 -14.79 19.77 -18.62
CA ILE A 181 -13.49 20.22 -19.13
C ILE A 181 -13.10 21.56 -18.49
N GLN A 182 -14.02 22.53 -18.51
CA GLN A 182 -13.76 23.87 -17.99
C GLN A 182 -13.50 23.87 -16.47
N SER A 183 -14.29 23.10 -15.72
CA SER A 183 -14.08 22.95 -14.28
C SER A 183 -12.73 22.29 -13.98
N THR A 184 -12.38 21.24 -14.72
CA THR A 184 -11.12 20.50 -14.51
C THR A 184 -9.91 21.35 -14.87
N LYS A 185 -9.95 22.12 -15.97
CA LYS A 185 -8.89 23.09 -16.32
C LYS A 185 -8.69 24.14 -15.22
N SER A 186 -9.79 24.64 -14.65
CA SER A 186 -9.75 25.63 -13.57
C SER A 186 -9.14 25.06 -12.28
N ILE A 187 -9.51 23.81 -11.93
CA ILE A 187 -8.92 23.09 -10.80
C ILE A 187 -7.43 22.83 -11.06
N ALA A 188 -7.07 22.37 -12.25
CA ALA A 188 -5.69 22.07 -12.61
C ALA A 188 -4.79 23.32 -12.55
N GLN A 189 -5.27 24.44 -13.10
CA GLN A 189 -4.57 25.71 -13.05
C GLN A 189 -4.38 26.22 -11.62
N SER A 190 -5.43 26.14 -10.78
CA SER A 190 -5.38 26.65 -9.40
C SER A 190 -4.56 25.75 -8.47
N ALA A 191 -4.64 24.43 -8.63
CA ALA A 191 -3.94 23.47 -7.79
C ALA A 191 -2.48 23.23 -8.21
N PHE A 192 -2.20 23.24 -9.52
CA PHE A 192 -0.92 22.78 -10.07
C PHE A 192 -0.22 23.81 -10.97
N GLY A 193 -0.85 24.95 -11.27
CA GLY A 193 -0.29 25.96 -12.17
C GLY A 193 -0.25 25.53 -13.64
N ASP A 194 -0.80 24.37 -13.99
CA ASP A 194 -0.83 23.77 -15.32
C ASP A 194 -2.26 23.35 -15.68
N SER A 195 -2.85 24.00 -16.69
CA SER A 195 -4.20 23.71 -17.18
C SER A 195 -4.27 22.55 -18.18
N THR A 196 -3.18 21.82 -18.41
CA THR A 196 -3.13 20.71 -19.36
C THR A 196 -4.01 19.55 -18.88
N ILE A 197 -4.93 19.10 -19.73
CA ILE A 197 -5.86 18.00 -19.45
C ILE A 197 -5.85 16.95 -20.56
N PHE A 198 -6.29 15.74 -20.23
CA PHE A 198 -6.46 14.62 -21.15
C PHE A 198 -7.73 13.83 -20.83
N ILE A 199 -8.27 13.09 -21.81
CA ILE A 199 -9.49 12.27 -21.69
C ILE A 199 -9.14 10.79 -21.75
N GLU A 200 -9.70 10.02 -20.82
CA GLU A 200 -9.66 8.56 -20.81
C GLU A 200 -11.05 7.97 -20.60
N LYS A 201 -11.21 6.68 -20.92
CA LYS A 201 -12.40 5.93 -20.55
C LYS A 201 -12.57 5.96 -19.04
N TYR A 202 -13.78 6.26 -18.55
CA TYR A 202 -14.08 6.05 -17.14
C TYR A 202 -14.59 4.62 -16.92
N LEU A 203 -14.04 3.96 -15.91
CA LEU A 203 -14.55 2.67 -15.43
C LEU A 203 -15.34 2.97 -14.16
N GLU A 204 -16.62 2.59 -14.13
CA GLU A 204 -17.52 2.95 -13.03
C GLU A 204 -17.24 2.14 -11.75
N LYS A 205 -17.02 0.83 -11.88
CA LYS A 205 -16.74 -0.08 -10.76
C LYS A 205 -15.47 -0.88 -11.01
N PRO A 206 -14.32 -0.24 -11.22
CA PRO A 206 -13.10 -0.96 -11.51
C PRO A 206 -12.61 -1.65 -10.24
N ARG A 207 -12.00 -2.82 -10.42
CA ARG A 207 -11.15 -3.44 -9.42
C ARG A 207 -9.71 -3.04 -9.65
N HIS A 208 -8.96 -2.86 -8.58
CA HIS A 208 -7.52 -2.69 -8.65
C HIS A 208 -6.86 -4.07 -8.46
N ILE A 209 -6.40 -4.66 -9.56
CA ILE A 209 -5.71 -5.95 -9.57
C ILE A 209 -4.26 -5.71 -9.94
N GLU A 210 -3.34 -6.33 -9.22
CA GLU A 210 -1.92 -6.17 -9.51
C GLU A 210 -1.19 -7.51 -9.57
N ILE A 211 -0.14 -7.58 -10.38
CA ILE A 211 0.64 -8.79 -10.61
C ILE A 211 2.06 -8.60 -10.11
N GLN A 212 2.48 -9.44 -9.18
CA GLN A 212 3.86 -9.47 -8.68
C GLN A 212 4.80 -10.05 -9.73
N ILE A 213 5.90 -9.37 -10.01
CA ILE A 213 6.98 -9.84 -10.87
C ILE A 213 8.27 -10.03 -10.06
N LEU A 214 9.02 -11.07 -10.40
CA LEU A 214 10.44 -11.19 -10.10
C LEU A 214 11.19 -11.39 -11.42
N ALA A 215 12.29 -10.65 -11.59
CA ALA A 215 13.15 -10.79 -12.75
C ALA A 215 14.63 -10.73 -12.36
N ASP A 216 15.47 -11.58 -12.95
CA ASP A 216 16.92 -11.56 -12.68
C ASP A 216 17.71 -10.77 -13.74
N LYS A 217 19.00 -10.55 -13.46
CA LYS A 217 19.94 -9.89 -14.38
C LYS A 217 20.30 -10.75 -15.61
N HIS A 218 19.71 -11.94 -15.75
CA HIS A 218 19.99 -12.92 -16.83
C HIS A 218 18.82 -13.05 -17.81
N GLY A 219 17.79 -12.20 -17.68
CA GLY A 219 16.64 -12.15 -18.57
C GLY A 219 15.49 -13.09 -18.19
N ASN A 220 15.59 -13.79 -17.05
CA ASN A 220 14.47 -14.59 -16.54
C ASN A 220 13.46 -13.67 -15.87
N VAL A 221 12.17 -13.86 -16.21
CA VAL A 221 11.05 -13.10 -15.65
C VAL A 221 9.93 -14.08 -15.31
N ILE A 222 9.47 -14.06 -14.07
CA ILE A 222 8.32 -14.83 -13.57
C ILE A 222 7.29 -13.90 -12.92
N HIS A 223 6.02 -14.32 -12.89
CA HIS A 223 5.02 -13.72 -12.03
C HIS A 223 4.71 -14.61 -10.82
N LEU A 224 4.48 -13.98 -9.67
CA LEU A 224 4.08 -14.63 -8.42
C LEU A 224 2.57 -14.46 -8.16
N GLY A 225 1.78 -14.39 -9.23
CA GLY A 225 0.33 -14.29 -9.17
C GLY A 225 -0.17 -12.88 -8.86
N ASP A 226 -1.46 -12.84 -8.55
CA ASP A 226 -2.27 -11.64 -8.45
C ASP A 226 -2.58 -11.24 -7.00
N ARG A 227 -2.83 -9.94 -6.80
CA ARG A 227 -3.40 -9.37 -5.58
C ARG A 227 -4.58 -8.47 -5.93
N GLU A 228 -5.62 -8.58 -5.12
CA GLU A 228 -6.79 -7.71 -5.12
C GLU A 228 -6.57 -6.57 -4.11
N CYS A 229 -6.57 -5.35 -4.61
CA CYS A 229 -6.25 -4.15 -3.84
C CYS A 229 -7.37 -3.10 -3.93
N SER A 230 -8.60 -3.50 -4.27
CA SER A 230 -9.73 -2.59 -4.48
C SER A 230 -10.21 -1.86 -3.22
N ILE A 231 -9.97 -2.40 -2.03
CA ILE A 231 -10.40 -1.75 -0.78
C ILE A 231 -9.46 -0.57 -0.49
N GLN A 232 -9.89 0.61 -0.94
CA GLN A 232 -9.08 1.83 -0.91
C GLN A 232 -9.84 3.00 -0.30
N ARG A 233 -9.13 3.83 0.47
CA ARG A 233 -9.62 5.12 0.95
C ARG A 233 -8.76 6.23 0.36
N ARG A 234 -9.39 7.19 -0.34
CA ARG A 234 -8.67 8.31 -1.01
C ARG A 234 -7.48 7.80 -1.85
N HIS A 235 -7.70 6.71 -2.59
CA HIS A 235 -6.70 6.02 -3.42
C HIS A 235 -5.54 5.36 -2.65
N GLN A 236 -5.63 5.21 -1.33
CA GLN A 236 -4.68 4.44 -0.52
C GLN A 236 -5.27 3.07 -0.21
N LYS A 237 -4.52 2.01 -0.48
CA LYS A 237 -4.91 0.62 -0.18
C LYS A 237 -4.99 0.40 1.33
N VAL A 238 -6.04 -0.29 1.79
CA VAL A 238 -6.35 -0.51 3.21
C VAL A 238 -6.42 -1.99 3.57
N ILE A 239 -7.00 -2.79 2.68
CA ILE A 239 -7.07 -4.25 2.76
C ILE A 239 -6.70 -4.83 1.41
N GLU A 240 -5.82 -5.81 1.40
CA GLU A 240 -5.36 -6.52 0.21
C GLU A 240 -5.54 -8.02 0.38
N GLU A 241 -5.84 -8.74 -0.71
CA GLU A 241 -5.96 -10.19 -0.67
C GLU A 241 -5.34 -10.90 -1.88
N ALA A 242 -4.86 -12.12 -1.68
CA ALA A 242 -4.22 -12.94 -2.70
C ALA A 242 -4.69 -14.41 -2.60
N PRO A 243 -5.13 -15.03 -3.71
CA PRO A 243 -5.42 -14.40 -5.00
C PRO A 243 -6.67 -13.49 -4.93
N SER A 244 -6.95 -12.75 -6.01
CA SER A 244 -8.21 -12.01 -6.15
C SER A 244 -9.41 -12.97 -6.23
N PRO A 245 -10.58 -12.61 -5.63
CA PRO A 245 -11.80 -13.42 -5.70
C PRO A 245 -12.31 -13.67 -7.13
N ILE A 246 -12.00 -12.78 -8.07
CA ILE A 246 -12.41 -12.91 -9.48
C ILE A 246 -11.44 -13.76 -10.31
N MET A 247 -10.33 -14.22 -9.72
CA MET A 247 -9.25 -14.78 -10.50
C MET A 247 -9.50 -16.22 -10.94
N THR A 248 -9.61 -16.43 -12.26
CA THR A 248 -9.60 -17.77 -12.88
C THR A 248 -8.18 -18.15 -13.35
N PRO A 249 -7.90 -19.43 -13.63
CA PRO A 249 -6.63 -19.83 -14.25
C PRO A 249 -6.33 -19.09 -15.55
N GLU A 250 -7.34 -18.91 -16.42
CA GLU A 250 -7.21 -18.26 -17.72
C GLU A 250 -6.96 -16.76 -17.57
N LEU A 251 -7.66 -16.09 -16.63
CA LEU A 251 -7.43 -14.68 -16.35
C LEU A 251 -6.02 -14.48 -15.77
N ARG A 252 -5.58 -15.37 -14.87
CA ARG A 252 -4.24 -15.32 -14.28
C ARG A 252 -3.15 -15.48 -15.33
N GLU A 253 -3.32 -16.39 -16.28
CA GLU A 253 -2.40 -16.55 -17.40
C GLU A 253 -2.34 -15.28 -18.25
N LYS A 254 -3.49 -14.73 -18.65
CA LYS A 254 -3.53 -13.49 -19.46
C LYS A 254 -2.88 -12.30 -18.76
N MET A 255 -3.24 -12.02 -17.51
CA MET A 255 -2.68 -10.91 -16.75
C MET A 255 -1.21 -11.14 -16.38
N GLY A 256 -0.85 -12.37 -16.06
CA GLY A 256 0.53 -12.80 -15.79
C GLY A 256 1.45 -12.60 -16.99
N GLU A 257 1.02 -13.02 -18.19
CA GLU A 257 1.76 -12.78 -19.43
C GLU A 257 1.88 -11.29 -19.74
N ALA A 258 0.80 -10.52 -19.60
CA ALA A 258 0.84 -9.07 -19.80
C ALA A 258 1.86 -8.39 -18.86
N ALA A 259 1.91 -8.79 -17.59
CA ALA A 259 2.86 -8.27 -16.62
C ALA A 259 4.31 -8.69 -16.93
N LYS A 260 4.54 -9.92 -17.42
CA LYS A 260 5.87 -10.34 -17.88
C LYS A 260 6.31 -9.58 -19.13
N ILE A 261 5.40 -9.30 -20.07
CA ILE A 261 5.68 -8.48 -21.26
C ILE A 261 6.07 -7.06 -20.82
N ALA A 262 5.33 -6.47 -19.89
CA ALA A 262 5.64 -5.16 -19.30
C ALA A 262 7.05 -5.12 -18.70
N ALA A 263 7.43 -6.13 -17.92
CA ALA A 263 8.77 -6.23 -17.34
C ALA A 263 9.86 -6.42 -18.40
N LYS A 264 9.64 -7.30 -19.38
CA LYS A 264 10.63 -7.57 -20.45
C LYS A 264 10.88 -6.37 -21.35
N CYS A 265 9.86 -5.59 -21.68
CA CYS A 265 10.02 -4.47 -22.63
C CYS A 265 10.87 -3.31 -22.08
N ILE A 266 11.06 -3.26 -20.75
CA ILE A 266 11.88 -2.27 -20.05
C ILE A 266 13.17 -2.86 -19.46
N ASP A 267 13.53 -4.09 -19.85
CA ASP A 267 14.70 -4.81 -19.34
C ASP A 267 14.72 -4.89 -17.79
N TYR A 268 13.55 -5.13 -17.19
CA TYR A 268 13.39 -5.13 -15.73
C TYR A 268 14.15 -6.28 -15.07
N TYR A 269 14.76 -5.99 -13.93
CA TYR A 269 15.20 -6.98 -12.94
C TYR A 269 14.80 -6.49 -11.54
N SER A 270 14.93 -7.35 -10.52
CA SER A 270 14.46 -7.15 -9.15
C SER A 270 12.99 -7.52 -8.95
N ALA A 271 12.43 -7.15 -7.79
CA ALA A 271 11.00 -7.22 -7.52
C ALA A 271 10.29 -5.98 -8.06
N GLY A 272 9.11 -6.17 -8.64
CA GLY A 272 8.25 -5.07 -9.11
C GLY A 272 6.83 -5.55 -9.27
N THR A 273 5.90 -4.61 -9.40
CA THR A 273 4.48 -4.93 -9.52
C THR A 273 3.85 -4.15 -10.66
N VAL A 274 3.09 -4.85 -11.50
CA VAL A 274 2.32 -4.24 -12.59
C VAL A 274 0.87 -4.14 -12.13
N GLU A 275 0.35 -2.93 -12.04
CA GLU A 275 -1.01 -2.65 -11.56
C GLU A 275 -1.97 -2.50 -12.75
N PHE A 276 -3.19 -3.02 -12.60
CA PHE A 276 -4.24 -3.00 -13.59
C PHE A 276 -5.57 -2.55 -12.97
N LEU A 277 -6.36 -1.82 -13.76
CA LEU A 277 -7.79 -1.68 -13.52
C LEU A 277 -8.51 -2.81 -14.26
N TYR A 278 -9.35 -3.57 -13.56
CA TYR A 278 -10.19 -4.61 -14.12
C TYR A 278 -11.66 -4.19 -14.09
N ASN A 279 -12.39 -4.38 -15.19
CA ASN A 279 -13.83 -4.16 -15.25
C ASN A 279 -14.47 -5.11 -16.26
N GLY A 280 -15.46 -5.91 -15.82
CA GLY A 280 -16.30 -6.71 -16.73
C GLY A 280 -15.57 -7.74 -17.60
N GLY A 281 -14.44 -8.29 -17.14
CA GLY A 281 -13.65 -9.28 -17.89
C GLY A 281 -12.43 -8.70 -18.62
N GLU A 282 -12.37 -7.38 -18.74
CA GLU A 282 -11.25 -6.66 -19.35
C GLU A 282 -10.34 -6.06 -18.28
N PHE A 283 -9.05 -5.95 -18.59
CA PHE A 283 -8.06 -5.31 -17.72
C PHE A 283 -7.19 -4.33 -18.48
N TYR A 284 -6.74 -3.28 -17.80
CA TYR A 284 -6.00 -2.17 -18.38
C TYR A 284 -4.87 -1.75 -17.46
N PHE A 285 -3.65 -1.66 -17.99
CA PHE A 285 -2.48 -1.20 -17.27
C PHE A 285 -2.75 0.19 -16.66
N LEU A 286 -2.48 0.28 -15.36
CA LEU A 286 -2.61 1.49 -14.57
C LEU A 286 -1.24 2.14 -14.37
N GLU A 287 -0.34 1.40 -13.71
CA GLU A 287 1.03 1.81 -13.44
C GLU A 287 1.92 0.60 -13.13
N MET A 288 3.22 0.83 -12.94
CA MET A 288 4.14 -0.18 -12.46
C MET A 288 4.92 0.41 -11.28
N ASN A 289 4.83 -0.23 -10.12
CA ASN A 289 5.68 0.11 -8.99
C ASN A 289 7.03 -0.62 -9.13
N THR A 290 8.09 0.16 -9.24
CA THR A 290 9.46 -0.32 -9.52
C THR A 290 10.21 -0.67 -8.23
N ARG A 291 9.52 -1.42 -7.35
CA ARG A 291 9.96 -1.73 -5.98
C ARG A 291 9.12 -2.85 -5.37
N VAL A 292 9.53 -3.34 -4.21
CA VAL A 292 8.65 -4.12 -3.33
C VAL A 292 7.47 -3.25 -2.85
N GLN A 293 6.33 -3.88 -2.58
CA GLN A 293 5.13 -3.22 -2.04
C GLN A 293 4.83 -3.66 -0.61
N VAL A 294 3.93 -2.94 0.06
CA VAL A 294 3.56 -3.18 1.47
C VAL A 294 2.96 -4.58 1.61
N GLU A 295 2.06 -4.89 0.67
CA GLU A 295 1.24 -6.09 0.49
C GLU A 295 1.98 -7.29 -0.14
N HIS A 296 3.31 -7.25 -0.28
CA HIS A 296 4.07 -8.43 -0.71
C HIS A 296 3.88 -9.69 0.18
N PRO A 297 3.62 -9.61 1.51
CA PRO A 297 3.51 -10.79 2.38
C PRO A 297 2.40 -11.78 1.98
N ILE A 298 1.27 -11.29 1.48
CA ILE A 298 0.16 -12.17 1.04
C ILE A 298 0.59 -13.01 -0.17
N THR A 299 1.39 -12.46 -1.07
CA THR A 299 2.01 -13.24 -2.17
C THR A 299 3.04 -14.24 -1.64
N GLU A 300 3.91 -13.84 -0.70
CA GLU A 300 4.92 -14.76 -0.13
C GLU A 300 4.27 -15.97 0.53
N ILE A 301 3.17 -15.76 1.26
CA ILE A 301 2.47 -16.82 1.98
C ILE A 301 1.84 -17.84 1.03
N ILE A 302 1.18 -17.39 -0.05
CA ILE A 302 0.48 -18.32 -0.96
C ILE A 302 1.42 -19.03 -1.93
N THR A 303 2.61 -18.46 -2.19
CA THR A 303 3.61 -19.02 -3.12
C THR A 303 4.74 -19.75 -2.42
N GLY A 304 5.07 -19.38 -1.19
CA GLY A 304 6.27 -19.83 -0.48
C GLY A 304 7.56 -19.13 -0.93
N VAL A 305 7.49 -18.15 -1.83
CA VAL A 305 8.66 -17.41 -2.33
C VAL A 305 8.93 -16.19 -1.44
N ASP A 306 10.14 -16.11 -0.88
CA ASP A 306 10.59 -14.96 -0.08
C ASP A 306 11.09 -13.83 -1.00
N ILE A 307 10.23 -12.85 -1.27
CA ILE A 307 10.43 -11.81 -2.28
C ILE A 307 11.65 -10.95 -1.94
N VAL A 308 11.82 -10.56 -0.68
CA VAL A 308 12.93 -9.68 -0.27
C VAL A 308 14.27 -10.42 -0.34
N LYS A 309 14.32 -11.72 0.02
CA LYS A 309 15.54 -12.51 -0.18
C LYS A 309 15.88 -12.67 -1.66
N GLU A 310 14.90 -12.92 -2.51
CA GLU A 310 15.13 -13.00 -3.95
C GLU A 310 15.60 -11.65 -4.51
N GLN A 311 15.04 -10.53 -4.05
CA GLN A 311 15.49 -9.19 -4.41
C GLN A 311 17.00 -8.98 -4.13
N ILE A 312 17.44 -9.39 -2.94
CA ILE A 312 18.86 -9.30 -2.54
C ILE A 312 19.74 -10.24 -3.39
N LYS A 313 19.31 -11.48 -3.62
CA LYS A 313 20.05 -12.45 -4.45
C LYS A 313 20.18 -12.01 -5.90
N ILE A 314 19.10 -11.45 -6.47
CA ILE A 314 19.08 -10.89 -7.82
C ILE A 314 20.05 -9.71 -7.93
N ALA A 315 20.03 -8.78 -6.97
CA ALA A 315 20.97 -7.66 -6.95
C ALA A 315 22.43 -8.13 -6.89
N TYR A 316 22.71 -9.20 -6.13
CA TYR A 316 24.03 -9.84 -6.09
C TYR A 316 24.43 -10.52 -7.42
N GLY A 317 23.48 -10.74 -8.34
CA GLY A 317 23.70 -11.33 -9.66
C GLY A 317 23.34 -12.81 -9.77
N ASN A 318 22.66 -13.38 -8.77
CA ASN A 318 22.17 -14.76 -8.87
C ASN A 318 21.04 -14.87 -9.91
N LYS A 319 20.94 -16.05 -10.53
CA LYS A 319 19.77 -16.43 -11.33
C LYS A 319 18.59 -16.77 -10.42
N LEU A 320 17.37 -16.52 -10.92
CA LEU A 320 16.17 -17.05 -10.28
C LEU A 320 16.24 -18.58 -10.25
N PRO A 321 15.96 -19.22 -9.10
CA PRO A 321 15.97 -20.67 -9.00
C PRO A 321 14.65 -21.32 -9.46
N TYR A 322 13.73 -20.53 -10.01
CA TYR A 322 12.38 -20.94 -10.39
C TYR A 322 12.10 -20.61 -11.85
N GLU A 323 11.38 -21.50 -12.52
CA GLU A 323 10.64 -21.20 -13.74
C GLU A 323 9.16 -20.91 -13.41
N GLN A 324 8.41 -20.35 -14.37
CA GLN A 324 6.98 -20.04 -14.14
C GLN A 324 6.15 -21.26 -13.74
N LYS A 325 6.48 -22.44 -14.26
CA LYS A 325 5.79 -23.71 -13.97
C LYS A 325 5.99 -24.20 -12.54
N ASP A 326 7.04 -23.72 -11.86
CA ASP A 326 7.36 -24.12 -10.49
C ASP A 326 6.56 -23.30 -9.46
N ILE A 327 5.92 -22.20 -9.89
CA ILE A 327 5.13 -21.33 -9.04
C ILE A 327 3.74 -21.93 -8.84
N THR A 328 3.44 -22.32 -7.60
CA THR A 328 2.12 -22.81 -7.19
C THR A 328 1.45 -21.85 -6.24
N PHE A 329 0.14 -21.70 -6.35
CA PHE A 329 -0.68 -20.88 -5.45
C PHE A 329 -1.47 -21.78 -4.52
N LYS A 330 -1.29 -21.63 -3.21
CA LYS A 330 -1.97 -22.43 -2.20
C LYS A 330 -2.77 -21.53 -1.28
N GLY A 331 -4.03 -21.90 -1.06
CA GLY A 331 -4.91 -21.22 -0.11
C GLY A 331 -5.24 -19.78 -0.51
N HIS A 332 -5.50 -18.96 0.50
CA HIS A 332 -5.87 -17.55 0.37
C HIS A 332 -5.26 -16.76 1.51
N ALA A 333 -4.78 -15.55 1.23
CA ALA A 333 -4.21 -14.67 2.24
C ALA A 333 -4.83 -13.27 2.17
N ILE A 334 -5.00 -12.63 3.33
CA ILE A 334 -5.56 -11.28 3.47
C ILE A 334 -4.63 -10.48 4.38
N GLU A 335 -4.30 -9.26 3.99
CA GLU A 335 -3.56 -8.28 4.77
C GLU A 335 -4.47 -7.10 5.16
N CYS A 336 -4.41 -6.71 6.44
CA CYS A 336 -4.98 -5.47 6.94
C CYS A 336 -3.84 -4.56 7.42
N ARG A 337 -3.81 -3.32 6.94
CA ARG A 337 -2.87 -2.29 7.40
C ARG A 337 -3.34 -1.69 8.72
N ILE A 338 -2.69 -2.05 9.82
CA ILE A 338 -3.03 -1.55 11.15
C ILE A 338 -2.33 -0.21 11.36
N ASN A 339 -3.10 0.87 11.38
CA ASN A 339 -2.61 2.24 11.47
C ASN A 339 -3.09 2.91 12.75
N ALA A 340 -2.30 3.87 13.23
CA ALA A 340 -2.66 4.79 14.29
C ALA A 340 -3.57 5.90 13.74
N GLU A 341 -4.82 5.55 13.48
CA GLU A 341 -5.82 6.41 12.86
C GLU A 341 -7.18 6.22 13.55
N ASP A 342 -7.88 7.32 13.79
CA ASP A 342 -9.23 7.31 14.32
C ASP A 342 -10.25 7.13 13.19
N SER A 343 -10.59 5.87 12.90
CA SER A 343 -11.51 5.52 11.81
C SER A 343 -12.95 6.00 12.02
N VAL A 344 -13.33 6.42 13.23
CA VAL A 344 -14.65 7.03 13.50
C VAL A 344 -14.65 8.51 13.13
N ASN A 345 -13.51 9.19 13.26
CA ASN A 345 -13.35 10.60 12.98
C ASN A 345 -12.52 10.81 11.71
N ASP A 346 -13.02 10.32 10.57
CA ASP A 346 -12.40 10.48 9.23
C ASP A 346 -10.90 10.07 9.18
N PHE A 347 -10.52 9.03 9.93
CA PHE A 347 -9.16 8.48 9.96
C PHE A 347 -8.09 9.52 10.30
N ILE A 348 -8.40 10.48 11.17
CA ILE A 348 -7.41 11.43 11.67
C ILE A 348 -6.26 10.66 12.33
N PRO A 349 -4.98 10.97 12.01
CA PRO A 349 -3.85 10.31 12.64
C PRO A 349 -3.85 10.45 14.17
N SER A 350 -3.46 9.39 14.86
CA SER A 350 -3.39 9.27 16.33
C SER A 350 -1.94 9.01 16.79
N PRO A 351 -1.01 9.97 16.58
CA PRO A 351 0.35 9.83 17.09
C PRO A 351 0.34 9.80 18.62
N GLY A 352 1.32 9.10 19.21
CA GLY A 352 1.43 8.98 20.65
C GLY A 352 2.07 7.68 21.10
N LYS A 353 2.07 7.48 22.42
CA LYS A 353 2.74 6.34 23.04
C LYS A 353 1.81 5.12 23.14
N ILE A 354 2.26 3.99 22.58
CA ILE A 354 1.63 2.69 22.80
C ILE A 354 1.94 2.27 24.24
N LYS A 355 0.95 2.33 25.12
CA LYS A 355 1.09 1.97 26.54
C LYS A 355 1.13 0.46 26.72
N HIS A 356 0.22 -0.24 26.04
CA HIS A 356 0.13 -1.69 26.08
C HIS A 356 0.04 -2.24 24.66
N TYR A 357 0.77 -3.32 24.42
CA TYR A 357 0.85 -3.95 23.12
C TYR A 357 0.84 -5.47 23.28
N ARG A 358 -0.08 -6.14 22.59
CA ARG A 358 -0.08 -7.59 22.41
C ARG A 358 -0.58 -7.91 21.01
N SER A 359 0.31 -8.43 20.18
CA SER A 359 -0.06 -8.91 18.85
C SER A 359 -0.79 -10.26 18.93
N PRO A 360 -1.67 -10.55 17.95
CA PRO A 360 -2.25 -11.86 17.79
C PRO A 360 -1.21 -12.84 17.23
N GLY A 361 -1.46 -14.13 17.44
CA GLY A 361 -0.64 -15.21 16.87
C GLY A 361 -1.48 -16.44 16.56
N GLY A 362 -0.83 -17.61 16.44
CA GLY A 362 -1.49 -18.88 16.16
C GLY A 362 -1.46 -19.30 14.68
N PRO A 363 -2.09 -20.43 14.33
CA PRO A 363 -2.05 -20.98 12.97
C PRO A 363 -2.57 -20.00 11.91
N GLY A 364 -1.77 -19.80 10.86
CA GLY A 364 -2.14 -18.96 9.73
C GLY A 364 -2.10 -17.46 9.99
N ILE A 365 -1.38 -16.99 11.03
CA ILE A 365 -1.23 -15.58 11.36
C ILE A 365 0.23 -15.17 11.17
N ARG A 366 0.45 -14.09 10.43
CA ARG A 366 1.74 -13.41 10.29
C ARG A 366 1.58 -11.95 10.69
N ILE A 367 2.57 -11.43 11.41
CA ILE A 367 2.65 -10.02 11.80
C ILE A 367 3.99 -9.46 11.35
N ASP A 368 3.93 -8.42 10.52
CA ASP A 368 5.07 -7.61 10.15
C ASP A 368 4.88 -6.24 10.83
N SER A 369 5.57 -5.99 11.95
CA SER A 369 5.41 -4.77 12.77
C SER A 369 6.72 -4.00 12.91
N GLY A 370 6.60 -2.66 12.97
CA GLY A 370 7.71 -1.74 13.25
C GLY A 370 7.77 -1.26 14.71
N VAL A 371 6.80 -1.65 15.54
CA VAL A 371 6.60 -1.14 16.90
C VAL A 371 6.77 -2.23 17.97
N TYR A 372 6.80 -1.81 19.24
CA TYR A 372 6.81 -2.65 20.43
C TYR A 372 6.04 -1.96 21.57
N GLY A 373 5.78 -2.66 22.67
CA GLY A 373 5.12 -2.07 23.85
C GLY A 373 5.97 -0.94 24.44
N GLY A 374 5.39 0.25 24.56
CA GLY A 374 6.10 1.46 24.98
C GLY A 374 6.62 2.34 23.84
N ALA A 375 6.54 1.88 22.59
CA ALA A 375 6.96 2.67 21.43
C ALA A 375 6.11 3.93 21.25
N GLU A 376 6.71 4.97 20.67
CA GLU A 376 6.04 6.21 20.30
C GLU A 376 5.82 6.26 18.79
N ILE A 377 4.61 6.63 18.39
CA ILE A 377 4.25 6.84 16.99
C ILE A 377 4.42 8.33 16.69
N PRO A 378 5.41 8.70 15.87
CA PRO A 378 5.70 10.10 15.59
C PRO A 378 4.66 10.72 14.64
N PRO A 379 4.42 12.04 14.71
CA PRO A 379 3.50 12.74 13.81
C PRO A 379 4.10 13.03 12.42
N TYR A 380 5.35 12.66 12.17
CA TYR A 380 6.12 13.08 10.98
C TYR A 380 6.02 12.11 9.79
N TYR A 381 5.55 10.88 10.03
CA TYR A 381 5.57 9.79 9.05
C TYR A 381 4.20 9.16 8.89
N ASP A 382 4.15 8.13 8.04
CA ASP A 382 3.02 7.23 7.94
C ASP A 382 2.63 6.65 9.33
N SER A 383 1.32 6.46 9.52
CA SER A 383 0.68 6.05 10.78
C SER A 383 0.74 4.53 11.01
N MET A 384 1.32 3.75 10.10
CA MET A 384 1.32 2.30 10.16
C MET A 384 2.08 1.75 11.35
N ILE A 385 1.39 0.88 12.09
CA ILE A 385 1.87 0.17 13.27
C ILE A 385 2.39 -1.20 12.87
N ALA A 386 1.58 -1.92 12.09
CA ALA A 386 1.84 -3.27 11.66
C ALA A 386 0.98 -3.65 10.45
N LYS A 387 1.43 -4.67 9.74
CA LYS A 387 0.63 -5.42 8.78
C LYS A 387 0.18 -6.70 9.47
N LEU A 388 -1.13 -6.89 9.58
CA LEU A 388 -1.71 -8.13 10.06
C LEU A 388 -2.09 -8.97 8.85
N ILE A 389 -1.46 -10.12 8.70
CA ILE A 389 -1.69 -11.02 7.58
C ILE A 389 -2.27 -12.33 8.08
N THR A 390 -3.29 -12.81 7.39
CA THR A 390 -3.89 -14.12 7.66
C THR A 390 -3.86 -14.99 6.43
N PHE A 391 -3.76 -16.29 6.66
CA PHE A 391 -3.74 -17.34 5.65
C PHE A 391 -4.79 -18.38 5.98
N GLY A 392 -5.53 -18.87 4.99
CA GLY A 392 -6.48 -19.96 5.12
C GLY A 392 -6.41 -20.90 3.91
N LYS A 393 -7.03 -22.09 4.00
CA LYS A 393 -7.15 -23.01 2.86
C LYS A 393 -8.01 -22.43 1.74
N ASN A 394 -8.86 -21.46 2.07
CA ASN A 394 -9.73 -20.71 1.19
C ASN A 394 -9.98 -19.32 1.81
N ARG A 395 -10.65 -18.45 1.04
CA ARG A 395 -10.97 -17.07 1.42
C ARG A 395 -11.75 -16.98 2.74
N ASP A 396 -12.79 -17.79 2.90
CA ASP A 396 -13.62 -17.81 4.12
C ASP A 396 -12.80 -18.09 5.39
N GLU A 397 -11.90 -19.08 5.33
CA GLU A 397 -11.04 -19.39 6.46
C GLU A 397 -10.05 -18.25 6.77
N ALA A 398 -9.49 -17.59 5.74
CA ALA A 398 -8.64 -16.42 5.93
C ALA A 398 -9.42 -15.27 6.61
N ILE A 399 -10.65 -14.98 6.15
CA ILE A 399 -11.53 -13.97 6.76
C ILE A 399 -11.83 -14.30 8.22
N VAL A 400 -12.21 -15.54 8.54
CA VAL A 400 -12.50 -15.96 9.92
C VAL A 400 -11.26 -15.82 10.80
N ARG A 401 -10.07 -16.20 10.30
CA ARG A 401 -8.80 -16.02 11.02
C ARG A 401 -8.49 -14.53 11.23
N MET A 402 -8.75 -13.68 10.25
CA MET A 402 -8.57 -12.22 10.35
C MET A 402 -9.48 -11.62 11.43
N LYS A 403 -10.77 -11.95 11.43
CA LYS A 403 -11.72 -11.50 12.47
C LYS A 403 -11.25 -11.86 13.87
N ARG A 404 -10.81 -13.11 14.06
CA ARG A 404 -10.25 -13.58 15.33
C ARG A 404 -8.96 -12.83 15.69
N ALA A 405 -8.04 -12.65 14.74
CA ALA A 405 -6.78 -11.97 14.97
C ALA A 405 -6.96 -10.50 15.35
N LEU A 406 -7.85 -9.77 14.67
CA LEU A 406 -8.20 -8.38 15.00
C LEU A 406 -8.82 -8.26 16.41
N SER A 407 -9.63 -9.24 16.82
CA SER A 407 -10.25 -9.25 18.15
C SER A 407 -9.25 -9.58 19.27
N GLU A 408 -8.12 -10.21 18.95
CA GLU A 408 -7.04 -10.49 19.90
C GLU A 408 -5.97 -9.39 19.95
N TYR A 409 -5.99 -8.44 19.00
CA TYR A 409 -4.94 -7.44 18.86
C TYR A 409 -5.15 -6.28 19.83
N MET A 410 -4.29 -6.20 20.84
CA MET A 410 -4.34 -5.14 21.85
C MET A 410 -3.29 -4.08 21.52
N ILE A 411 -3.76 -2.87 21.21
CA ILE A 411 -2.94 -1.68 21.00
C ILE A 411 -3.61 -0.55 21.78
N PHE A 412 -3.08 -0.24 22.95
CA PHE A 412 -3.68 0.76 23.85
C PHE A 412 -2.76 1.96 24.07
N GLY A 413 -3.36 3.12 24.36
CA GLY A 413 -2.66 4.40 24.50
C GLY A 413 -2.73 5.31 23.26
N ILE A 414 -3.18 4.77 22.12
CA ILE A 414 -3.48 5.45 20.87
C ILE A 414 -4.75 4.86 20.26
N ILE A 415 -5.36 5.56 19.29
CA ILE A 415 -6.49 5.04 18.52
C ILE A 415 -5.96 4.35 17.26
N SER A 416 -6.52 3.17 16.94
CA SER A 416 -6.17 2.44 15.72
C SER A 416 -7.39 2.20 14.85
N ASN A 417 -7.15 1.92 13.56
CA ASN A 417 -8.18 1.63 12.56
C ASN A 417 -8.72 0.18 12.62
N ILE A 418 -8.40 -0.61 13.66
CA ILE A 418 -8.95 -1.96 13.86
C ILE A 418 -10.48 -2.02 13.79
N PRO A 419 -11.26 -1.09 14.39
CA PRO A 419 -12.72 -1.10 14.28
C PRO A 419 -13.22 -1.08 12.83
N PHE A 420 -12.53 -0.36 11.95
CA PHE A 420 -12.85 -0.30 10.52
C PHE A 420 -12.57 -1.62 9.81
N HIS A 421 -11.43 -2.27 10.08
CA HIS A 421 -11.17 -3.58 9.51
C HIS A 421 -12.22 -4.62 9.94
N LYS A 422 -12.65 -4.60 11.21
CA LYS A 422 -13.74 -5.48 11.69
C LYS A 422 -15.05 -5.20 10.96
N SER A 423 -15.37 -3.94 10.66
CA SER A 423 -16.62 -3.59 9.96
C SER A 423 -16.66 -4.07 8.51
N VAL A 424 -15.55 -3.91 7.77
CA VAL A 424 -15.43 -4.38 6.37
C VAL A 424 -15.56 -5.90 6.29
N LEU A 425 -14.92 -6.65 7.19
CA LEU A 425 -14.96 -8.12 7.16
C LEU A 425 -16.35 -8.72 7.46
N GLU A 426 -17.34 -7.90 7.84
CA GLU A 426 -18.73 -8.31 8.10
C GLU A 426 -19.74 -7.76 7.10
N GLU A 427 -19.27 -7.00 6.13
CA GLU A 427 -20.10 -6.48 5.06
C GLU A 427 -20.26 -7.58 3.99
N GLN A 428 -21.47 -7.71 3.44
CA GLN A 428 -21.86 -8.81 2.56
C GLN A 428 -21.16 -8.78 1.21
N ASP A 429 -20.99 -7.60 0.60
CA ASP A 429 -20.26 -7.44 -0.66
C ASP A 429 -18.77 -7.75 -0.49
N PHE A 430 -18.17 -7.43 0.66
CA PHE A 430 -16.83 -7.93 0.98
C PHE A 430 -16.80 -9.45 1.07
N LEU A 431 -17.75 -10.06 1.78
CA LEU A 431 -17.81 -11.52 1.97
C LEU A 431 -18.04 -12.27 0.66
N SER A 432 -18.88 -11.75 -0.25
CA SER A 432 -19.12 -12.32 -1.58
C SER A 432 -17.99 -12.03 -2.57
N GLY A 433 -17.11 -11.08 -2.25
CA GLY A 433 -16.01 -10.66 -3.13
C GLY A 433 -16.45 -9.66 -4.19
N GLU A 434 -17.60 -9.01 -4.04
CA GLU A 434 -18.09 -7.89 -4.87
C GLU A 434 -17.38 -6.58 -4.47
N LEU A 435 -16.17 -6.41 -5.01
CA LEU A 435 -15.28 -5.30 -4.67
C LEU A 435 -15.14 -4.32 -5.83
N SER A 436 -14.89 -3.05 -5.50
CA SER A 436 -14.52 -1.99 -6.44
C SER A 436 -13.64 -0.96 -5.72
N THR A 437 -12.93 -0.10 -6.46
CA THR A 437 -12.21 1.03 -5.85
C THR A 437 -13.12 2.06 -5.18
N HIS A 438 -14.44 1.98 -5.40
CA HIS A 438 -15.46 2.81 -4.77
C HIS A 438 -16.08 2.13 -3.54
N TYR A 439 -15.67 0.91 -3.20
CA TYR A 439 -16.29 0.09 -2.15
C TYR A 439 -16.53 0.84 -0.84
N ILE A 440 -15.51 1.52 -0.30
CA ILE A 440 -15.64 2.25 0.98
C ILE A 440 -16.64 3.40 0.87
N ALA A 441 -16.66 4.12 -0.26
CA ALA A 441 -17.59 5.22 -0.49
C ALA A 441 -19.04 4.71 -0.69
N GLU A 442 -19.22 3.62 -1.43
CA GLU A 442 -20.53 2.98 -1.66
C GLU A 442 -21.14 2.46 -0.34
N HIS A 443 -20.31 2.04 0.60
CA HIS A 443 -20.73 1.45 1.89
C HIS A 443 -20.55 2.38 3.09
N GLU A 444 -20.27 3.68 2.88
CA GLU A 444 -19.84 4.62 3.93
C GLU A 444 -20.77 4.60 5.16
N GLN A 445 -22.09 4.70 4.95
CA GLN A 445 -23.06 4.75 6.04
C GLN A 445 -23.05 3.47 6.90
N VAL A 446 -23.05 2.30 6.26
CA VAL A 446 -23.09 0.99 6.94
C VAL A 446 -21.76 0.73 7.64
N LEU A 447 -20.64 1.03 6.97
CA LEU A 447 -19.31 0.88 7.55
C LEU A 447 -19.10 1.82 8.73
N HIS A 448 -19.54 3.08 8.66
CA HIS A 448 -19.44 4.05 9.76
C HIS A 448 -20.17 3.54 11.00
N GLN A 449 -21.42 3.10 10.85
CA GLN A 449 -22.22 2.61 11.98
C GLN A 449 -21.60 1.36 12.64
N LYS A 450 -21.13 0.38 11.84
CA LYS A 450 -20.45 -0.81 12.37
C LYS A 450 -19.10 -0.46 13.02
N THR A 451 -18.36 0.49 12.44
CA THR A 451 -17.07 0.96 12.97
C THR A 451 -17.25 1.60 14.34
N LEU A 452 -18.30 2.41 14.53
CA LEU A 452 -18.68 2.95 15.84
C LEU A 452 -19.00 1.86 16.86
N ASP A 453 -19.73 0.83 16.46
CA ASP A 453 -20.08 -0.29 17.33
C ASP A 453 -18.82 -1.04 17.80
N TYR A 454 -17.89 -1.30 16.90
CA TYR A 454 -16.61 -1.93 17.23
C TYR A 454 -15.68 -1.04 18.05
N ALA A 455 -15.68 0.28 17.82
CA ALA A 455 -14.91 1.22 18.62
C ALA A 455 -15.37 1.19 20.08
N VAL A 456 -16.70 1.13 20.31
CA VAL A 456 -17.28 0.98 21.66
C VAL A 456 -16.90 -0.38 22.29
N GLU A 457 -16.99 -1.47 21.53
CA GLU A 457 -16.60 -2.80 22.00
C GLU A 457 -15.14 -2.82 22.45
N ILE A 458 -14.22 -2.35 21.61
CA ILE A 458 -12.78 -2.30 21.89
C ILE A 458 -12.48 -1.45 23.14
N ALA A 459 -13.18 -0.33 23.33
CA ALA A 459 -13.09 0.48 24.55
C ALA A 459 -13.46 -0.31 25.82
N TYR A 460 -14.50 -1.15 25.77
CA TYR A 460 -14.84 -2.03 26.90
C TYR A 460 -13.82 -3.14 27.10
N GLU A 461 -13.28 -3.69 26.01
CA GLU A 461 -12.22 -4.70 26.08
C GLU A 461 -10.94 -4.14 26.68
N GLU A 462 -10.53 -2.94 26.28
CA GLU A 462 -9.37 -2.22 26.84
C GLU A 462 -9.47 -2.16 28.36
N LYS A 463 -10.61 -1.70 28.89
CA LYS A 463 -10.84 -1.66 30.33
C LYS A 463 -10.69 -3.04 30.98
N ARG A 464 -11.32 -4.07 30.39
CA ARG A 464 -11.26 -5.45 30.89
C ARG A 464 -9.83 -6.00 30.90
N PHE A 465 -9.06 -5.74 29.85
CA PHE A 465 -7.68 -6.21 29.72
C PHE A 465 -6.72 -5.47 30.65
N ILE A 466 -6.88 -4.15 30.79
CA ILE A 466 -6.11 -3.35 31.75
C ILE A 466 -6.33 -3.87 33.19
N GLU A 467 -7.58 -4.15 33.57
CA GLU A 467 -7.89 -4.67 34.91
C GLU A 467 -7.38 -6.10 35.14
N LYS A 468 -7.60 -7.01 34.17
CA LYS A 468 -7.36 -8.45 34.37
C LYS A 468 -5.96 -8.93 33.96
N VAL A 469 -5.39 -8.35 32.91
CA VAL A 469 -4.16 -8.82 32.28
C VAL A 469 -2.98 -7.92 32.64
N PHE A 470 -3.09 -6.61 32.39
CA PHE A 470 -1.99 -5.67 32.68
C PHE A 470 -1.91 -5.29 34.15
N ARG A 471 -3.03 -5.37 34.89
CA ARG A 471 -3.14 -5.10 36.34
C ARG A 471 -2.67 -3.70 36.73
N ASP A 472 -2.98 -2.71 35.90
CA ASP A 472 -2.67 -1.31 36.20
C ASP A 472 -3.45 -0.79 37.41
N ASP A 473 -2.99 0.32 37.99
CA ASP A 473 -3.63 0.92 39.15
C ASP A 473 -5.02 1.52 38.87
N LYS A 474 -5.77 1.83 39.94
CA LYS A 474 -7.13 2.37 39.86
C LYS A 474 -7.23 3.72 39.13
N LYS A 475 -6.15 4.51 39.04
CA LYS A 475 -6.17 5.81 38.35
C LYS A 475 -6.14 5.62 36.83
N THR A 476 -5.33 4.67 36.34
CA THR A 476 -5.30 4.32 34.91
C THR A 476 -6.65 3.79 34.43
N VAL A 477 -7.30 2.94 35.22
CA VAL A 477 -8.65 2.42 34.93
C VAL A 477 -9.70 3.54 34.85
N ALA A 478 -9.58 4.58 35.70
CA ALA A 478 -10.52 5.70 35.70
C ALA A 478 -10.40 6.59 34.45
N ILE A 479 -9.19 6.82 33.94
CA ILE A 479 -8.96 7.60 32.70
C ILE A 479 -9.56 6.90 31.49
N VAL A 480 -9.36 5.58 31.37
CA VAL A 480 -9.97 4.76 30.31
C VAL A 480 -11.50 4.81 30.39
N GLY A 481 -12.06 4.79 31.59
CA GLY A 481 -13.51 4.98 31.79
C GLY A 481 -14.05 6.31 31.22
N GLY A 482 -13.27 7.39 31.28
CA GLY A 482 -13.62 8.69 30.69
C GLY A 482 -13.62 8.68 29.16
N LEU A 483 -12.63 8.03 28.54
CA LEU A 483 -12.57 7.85 27.08
C LEU A 483 -13.76 7.01 26.59
N ASN A 484 -14.10 5.94 27.31
CA ASN A 484 -15.25 5.10 26.98
C ASN A 484 -16.57 5.88 27.03
N ALA A 485 -16.73 6.77 28.02
CA ALA A 485 -17.89 7.65 28.11
C ALA A 485 -17.96 8.64 26.93
N TYR A 486 -16.81 9.15 26.47
CA TYR A 486 -16.73 10.01 25.29
C TYR A 486 -17.14 9.26 24.01
N ILE A 487 -16.58 8.07 23.74
CA ILE A 487 -16.92 7.25 22.58
C ILE A 487 -18.40 6.85 22.61
N THR A 488 -18.92 6.47 23.78
CA THR A 488 -20.35 6.16 23.95
C THR A 488 -21.23 7.37 23.66
N ASN A 489 -20.80 8.57 24.05
CA ASN A 489 -21.51 9.81 23.73
C ASN A 489 -21.48 10.15 22.23
N LEU A 490 -20.39 9.87 21.50
CA LEU A 490 -20.36 9.99 20.05
C LEU A 490 -21.42 9.10 19.39
N LYS A 491 -21.47 7.81 19.77
CA LYS A 491 -22.51 6.87 19.30
C LYS A 491 -23.93 7.36 19.58
N ASN A 492 -24.18 7.95 20.76
CA ASN A 492 -25.49 8.50 21.11
C ASN A 492 -25.85 9.78 20.35
N LYS A 493 -24.86 10.58 19.92
CA LYS A 493 -25.06 11.76 19.08
C LYS A 493 -25.39 11.36 17.64
N ASP A 494 -24.67 10.38 17.07
CA ASP A 494 -24.93 9.90 15.71
C ASP A 494 -26.32 9.25 15.58
N LYS A 495 -26.78 8.51 16.61
CA LYS A 495 -28.17 8.01 16.66
C LYS A 495 -29.23 9.12 16.55
N LYS A 496 -28.94 10.34 17.01
CA LYS A 496 -29.86 11.49 16.89
C LYS A 496 -29.80 12.17 15.53
N GLN A 497 -28.70 11.98 14.78
CA GLN A 497 -28.48 12.62 13.49
C GLN A 497 -29.01 11.79 12.31
N TYR A 498 -29.10 10.46 12.49
CA TYR A 498 -29.58 9.52 11.47
C TYR A 498 -30.97 8.88 11.77
N CYS A 499 -31.64 9.27 12.86
CA CYS A 499 -33.06 8.95 13.01
C CYS A 499 -33.86 9.81 12.02
N PRO A 500 -34.66 9.23 11.11
CA PRO A 500 -35.61 10.03 10.36
C PRO A 500 -36.53 10.70 11.38
N LYS A 501 -36.73 12.01 11.26
CA LYS A 501 -37.80 12.67 12.00
C LYS A 501 -39.07 11.94 11.60
N GLU A 502 -39.66 11.20 12.54
CA GLU A 502 -41.05 10.77 12.40
C GLU A 502 -41.86 12.05 12.18
N ASN A 503 -42.48 12.15 11.01
CA ASN A 503 -43.39 13.23 10.69
C ASN A 503 -44.61 13.06 11.60
N ASP A 504 -44.74 13.94 12.59
CA ASP A 504 -46.02 14.28 13.21
C ASP A 504 -46.76 15.32 12.34
#